data_AF-F2F468-F1
#
_entry.id   AF-F2F468-F1
#
_cell.length_a   1.000
_cell.length_b   1.000
_cell.length_c   1.000
_cell.angle_alpha   90.00
_cell.angle_beta   90.00
_cell.angle_gamma   90.00
#
_symmetry.space_group_name_H-M   'P 1'
#
loop_
_entity.id
_entity.type
_entity.pdbx_description
1 polymer ?
#
loop_
_entity_poly.entity_id
_entity_poly.type
_entity_poly.pdbx_seq_one_letter_code
_entity_poly.pdbx_strand_id
1 'polypeptide(L)'
;MKRKILFAFIGALMLHILYFAAQLLIGLIQTLFYKPQFAPDTVVLQNEMAFGFINQGSPTFLLGSYIGVALLIYAVLSLKRKGVNSSD
;
A
#
# COMPACT_ATOMS: atom_id res chain seq x y z
N MET A 1 23.76 -8.10 -17.34
CA MET A 1 23.11 -6.79 -17.11
C MET A 1 21.60 -6.82 -17.42
N LYS A 2 21.18 -7.26 -18.63
CA LYS A 2 19.76 -7.30 -19.06
C LYS A 2 18.80 -8.05 -18.11
N ARG A 3 19.17 -9.23 -17.60
CA ARG A 3 18.36 -9.99 -16.62
C ARG A 3 18.11 -9.24 -15.31
N LYS A 4 19.10 -8.51 -14.80
CA LYS A 4 18.96 -7.74 -13.54
C LYS A 4 17.99 -6.57 -13.72
N ILE A 5 18.06 -5.90 -14.87
CA ILE A 5 17.13 -4.82 -15.23
C ILE A 5 15.70 -5.35 -15.37
N LEU A 6 15.52 -6.51 -16.01
CA LEU A 6 14.20 -7.15 -16.12
C LEU A 6 13.61 -7.50 -14.74
N PHE A 7 14.40 -8.08 -13.84
CA PHE A 7 13.93 -8.37 -12.48
C PHE A 7 13.61 -7.11 -11.68
N ALA A 8 14.39 -6.03 -11.84
CA ALA A 8 14.10 -4.75 -11.21
C ALA A 8 12.79 -4.15 -11.74
N PHE A 9 12.55 -4.22 -13.04
CA PHE A 9 11.31 -3.77 -13.67
C PHE A 9 10.10 -4.57 -13.18
N ILE A 10 10.19 -5.91 -13.17
CA ILE A 10 9.12 -6.78 -12.66
C ILE A 10 8.86 -6.51 -11.18
N GLY A 11 9.91 -6.36 -10.37
CA GLY A 11 9.78 -6.02 -8.95
C GLY A 11 9.08 -4.68 -8.73
N ALA A 12 9.44 -3.65 -9.48
CA ALA A 12 8.77 -2.36 -9.43
C ALA A 12 7.30 -2.46 -9.86
N LEU A 13 7.00 -3.19 -10.93
CA LEU A 13 5.63 -3.42 -11.39
C LEU A 13 4.79 -4.14 -10.31
N MET A 14 5.34 -5.17 -9.68
CA MET A 14 4.65 -5.90 -8.60
C MET A 14 4.35 -5.01 -7.40
N LEU A 15 5.27 -4.10 -7.03
CA LEU A 15 5.01 -3.12 -5.95
C LEU A 15 3.86 -2.18 -6.29
N HIS A 16 3.74 -1.74 -7.54
CA HIS A 16 2.61 -0.90 -7.98
C HIS A 16 1.30 -1.68 -7.94
N ILE A 17 1.28 -2.91 -8.45
CA ILE A 17 0.10 -3.79 -8.39
C ILE A 17 -0.34 -3.97 -6.93
N LEU A 18 0.60 -4.23 -6.02
CA LEU A 18 0.32 -4.37 -4.59
C LEU A 18 -0.25 -3.08 -3.99
N TYR A 19 0.31 -1.92 -4.34
CA TYR A 19 -0.18 -0.62 -3.89
C TYR A 19 -1.64 -0.39 -4.32
N PHE A 20 -1.94 -0.60 -5.61
CA PHE A 20 -3.30 -0.43 -6.12
C PHE A 20 -4.28 -1.45 -5.51
N ALA A 21 -3.88 -2.71 -5.37
CA ALA A 21 -4.69 -3.75 -4.75
C ALA A 21 -5.02 -3.41 -3.28
N ALA A 22 -4.04 -2.92 -2.52
CA ALA A 22 -4.25 -2.48 -1.14
C ALA A 22 -5.22 -1.30 -1.07
N GLN A 23 -5.06 -0.29 -1.93
CA GLN A 23 -5.94 0.87 -1.97
C GLN A 23 -7.39 0.49 -2.34
N LEU A 24 -7.56 -0.40 -3.32
CA LEU A 24 -8.88 -0.92 -3.70
C LEU A 24 -9.52 -1.72 -2.56
N LEU A 25 -8.75 -2.57 -1.88
CA LEU A 25 -9.24 -3.35 -0.73
C LEU A 25 -9.68 -2.44 0.41
N ILE A 26 -8.89 -1.43 0.75
CA ILE A 26 -9.24 -0.44 1.78
C ILE A 26 -10.55 0.27 1.40
N GLY A 27 -10.67 0.76 0.16
CA GLY A 27 -11.89 1.40 -0.32
C GLY A 27 -13.11 0.47 -0.27
N LEU A 28 -12.94 -0.80 -0.63
CA LEU A 28 -13.98 -1.83 -0.54
C LEU A 28 -14.44 -2.04 0.90
N ILE A 29 -13.49 -2.22 1.84
CA ILE A 29 -13.80 -2.37 3.27
C ILE A 29 -14.57 -1.15 3.76
N GLN A 30 -14.07 0.06 3.49
CA GLN A 30 -14.76 1.29 3.89
C GLN A 30 -16.19 1.33 3.32
N THR A 31 -16.39 0.91 2.07
CA THR A 31 -17.72 0.85 1.42
C THR A 31 -18.65 -0.13 2.14
N LEU A 32 -18.17 -1.31 2.50
CA LEU A 32 -18.96 -2.33 3.20
C LEU A 32 -19.42 -1.87 4.59
N PHE A 33 -18.63 -1.02 5.27
CA PHE A 33 -18.92 -0.53 6.61
C PHE A 33 -19.54 0.88 6.66
N TYR A 34 -19.64 1.56 5.52
CA TYR A 34 -20.21 2.89 5.45
C TYR A 34 -21.73 2.85 5.60
N LYS A 35 -22.25 3.69 6.51
CA LYS A 35 -23.68 3.89 6.69
C LYS A 35 -24.07 5.21 6.01
N PRO A 36 -24.81 5.18 4.90
CA PRO A 36 -25.23 6.41 4.23
C PRO A 36 -26.18 7.22 5.12
N GLN A 37 -25.88 8.52 5.29
CA GLN A 37 -26.82 9.46 5.90
C GLN A 37 -27.76 10.00 4.83
N PHE A 38 -29.05 9.66 4.91
CA PHE A 38 -30.06 10.06 3.92
C PHE A 38 -30.65 11.46 4.14
N ALA A 39 -30.37 12.08 5.29
CA ALA A 39 -30.80 13.44 5.64
C ALA A 39 -29.78 14.08 6.59
N PRO A 40 -28.63 14.57 6.08
CA PRO A 40 -27.63 15.19 6.93
C PRO A 40 -28.09 16.59 7.37
N ASP A 41 -27.89 16.93 8.64
CA ASP A 41 -28.21 18.26 9.19
C ASP A 41 -27.36 19.39 8.58
N THR A 42 -26.27 19.03 7.89
CA THR A 42 -25.38 19.93 7.16
C THR A 42 -25.09 19.38 5.76
N VAL A 43 -24.94 20.27 4.77
CA VAL A 43 -24.56 19.88 3.40
C VAL A 43 -23.08 19.54 3.40
N VAL A 44 -22.74 18.29 3.73
CA VAL A 44 -21.38 17.76 3.59
C VAL A 44 -21.15 17.45 2.11
N LEU A 45 -20.09 17.99 1.51
CA LEU A 45 -19.81 17.70 0.11
C LEU A 45 -19.54 16.20 -0.07
N GLN A 46 -20.00 15.61 -1.18
CA GLN A 46 -19.81 14.19 -1.46
C GLN A 46 -18.34 13.74 -1.42
N ASN A 47 -17.40 14.63 -1.75
CA ASN A 47 -15.96 14.37 -1.66
C ASN A 47 -15.46 14.24 -0.23
N GLU A 48 -16.13 14.80 0.78
CA GLU A 48 -15.80 14.65 2.21
C GLU A 48 -16.36 13.34 2.81
N MET A 49 -17.35 12.72 2.15
CA MET A 49 -18.06 11.52 2.64
C MET A 49 -17.71 10.22 1.91
N ALA A 50 -17.39 10.28 0.62
CA ALA A 50 -17.33 9.10 -0.23
C ALA A 50 -15.91 8.87 -0.75
N PHE A 51 -15.18 7.97 -0.07
CA PHE A 51 -14.08 7.09 -0.55
C PHE A 51 -12.96 7.67 -1.44
N GLY A 52 -12.95 8.97 -1.73
CA GLY A 52 -12.03 9.68 -2.61
C GLY A 52 -11.08 10.60 -1.85
N PHE A 53 -11.32 10.83 -0.56
CA PHE A 53 -10.23 11.20 0.33
C PHE A 53 -9.30 9.99 0.36
N ILE A 54 -8.20 10.07 -0.41
CA ILE A 54 -6.94 9.47 0.03
C ILE A 54 -6.86 9.92 1.47
N ASN A 55 -7.06 8.96 2.39
CA ASN A 55 -7.39 9.25 3.77
C ASN A 55 -6.60 10.47 4.25
N GLN A 56 -7.19 11.19 5.20
CA GLN A 56 -6.43 11.83 6.28
C GLN A 56 -5.56 10.76 6.99
N GLY A 57 -4.69 10.07 6.25
CA GLY A 57 -3.75 9.10 6.72
C GLY A 57 -2.85 9.94 7.56
N SER A 58 -3.09 9.87 8.87
CA SER A 58 -2.25 10.49 9.86
C SER A 58 -0.81 10.37 9.36
N PRO A 59 -0.01 11.44 9.33
CA PRO A 59 1.36 11.37 8.86
C PRO A 59 2.12 10.16 9.44
N THR A 60 1.73 9.72 10.64
CA THR A 60 2.21 8.50 11.31
C THR A 60 1.85 7.18 10.58
N PHE A 61 0.64 7.03 10.02
CA PHE A 61 0.25 5.86 9.23
C PHE A 61 1.04 5.77 7.93
N LEU A 62 1.24 6.91 7.27
CA LEU A 62 2.01 7.01 6.04
C LEU A 62 3.50 6.71 6.30
N LEU A 63 4.07 7.29 7.36
CA LEU A 63 5.40 6.94 7.87
C LEU A 63 5.52 5.44 8.20
N GLY A 64 4.53 4.88 8.90
CA GLY A 64 4.47 3.46 9.22
C GLY A 64 4.48 2.57 7.98
N SER A 65 3.76 2.97 6.92
CA SER A 65 3.76 2.24 5.65
C SER A 65 5.14 2.23 4.98
N TYR A 66 5.85 3.36 4.98
CA TYR A 66 7.20 3.44 4.42
C TYR A 66 8.22 2.63 5.22
N ILE A 67 8.14 2.69 6.55
CA ILE A 67 8.99 1.86 7.43
C ILE A 67 8.69 0.37 7.19
N GLY A 68 7.41 -0.01 7.10
CA GLY A 68 7.00 -1.38 6.83
C GLY A 68 7.56 -1.92 5.51
N VAL A 69 7.45 -1.13 4.43
CA VAL A 69 8.03 -1.49 3.13
C VAL A 69 9.55 -1.56 3.19
N ALA A 70 10.22 -0.62 3.86
CA ALA A 70 11.67 -0.62 4.02
C ALA A 70 12.17 -1.86 4.77
N LEU A 71 11.49 -2.25 5.86
CA LEU A 71 11.78 -3.47 6.61
C LEU A 71 11.54 -4.74 5.79
N LEU A 72 10.47 -4.77 4.99
CA LEU A 72 10.18 -5.91 4.10
C LEU A 72 11.27 -6.08 3.04
N ILE A 73 11.68 -4.98 2.40
CA ILE A 73 12.81 -5.00 1.44
C ILE A 73 14.09 -5.47 2.12
N TYR A 74 14.39 -4.94 3.32
CA TYR A 74 15.56 -5.35 4.10
C TYR A 74 15.55 -6.85 4.45
N ALA A 75 14.40 -7.39 4.87
CA ALA A 75 14.25 -8.80 5.21
C ALA A 75 14.49 -9.70 3.98
N VAL A 76 13.91 -9.35 2.83
CA VAL A 76 14.11 -10.09 1.57
C VAL A 76 15.58 -10.08 1.14
N LEU A 77 16.24 -8.92 1.22
CA LEU A 77 17.67 -8.81 0.88
C LEU A 77 18.56 -9.59 1.85
N SER A 78 18.24 -9.58 3.15
CA SER A 78 18.98 -10.28 4.18
C SER A 78 18.87 -11.80 4.04
N LEU A 79 17.67 -12.31 3.74
CA LEU A 79 17.45 -13.74 3.45
C LEU A 79 18.23 -14.18 2.22
N LYS A 80 18.22 -13.37 1.15
CA LYS A 80 19.00 -13.64 -0.06
C LYS A 80 20.52 -13.65 0.20
N ARG A 81 21.02 -12.77 1.07
CA ARG A 81 22.44 -12.74 1.46
C ARG A 81 22.83 -13.97 2.29
N LYS A 82 21.97 -14.37 3.24
CA LYS A 82 22.22 -15.53 4.11
C LYS A 82 22.20 -16.85 3.33
N GLY A 83 21.31 -16.98 2.34
CA GLY A 83 21.26 -18.14 1.46
C GLY A 83 22.49 -18.29 0.57
N VAL A 84 23.14 -17.19 0.14
CA VAL A 84 24.39 -17.23 -0.64
C VAL A 84 25.58 -17.66 0.22
N ASN A 85 25.68 -17.17 1.46
CA ASN A 85 26.77 -17.52 2.39
C ASN A 85 26.62 -18.90 3.06
N SER A 86 25.50 -19.60 2.86
CA SER A 86 25.22 -20.93 3.42
C SER A 86 25.55 -22.07 2.46
N SER A 87 25.94 -21.73 1.23
CA SER A 87 26.25 -22.67 0.14
C SER A 87 27.73 -22.70 -0.24
N ASP A 88 28.57 -22.01 0.55
CA ASP A 88 30.03 -22.18 0.62
C ASP A 88 30.38 -22.97 1.89
#